data_AF-A0A925M8K1-F1
#
_entry.id   AF-A0A925M8K1-F1
#
_cell.length_a   1.000
_cell.length_b   1.000
_cell.length_c   1.000
_cell.angle_alpha   90.00
_cell.angle_beta   90.00
_cell.angle_gamma   90.00
#
_symmetry.space_group_name_H-M   'P 1'
#
loop_
_entity.id
_entity.type
_entity.pdbx_description
1 polymer ?
#
loop_
_entity_poly.entity_id
_entity_poly.type
_entity_poly.pdbx_seq_one_letter_code
_entity_poly.pdbx_strand_id
1 'polypeptide(L)'
;MRCLAGAGLLMLVACNQVFGIGKTEPYDAAPDVIADVAFVKLTWQVADVERNGDPARDALDAPIVPAPEVRYAALGQPWVDTTYSPIDGAVVVDRAFFQPTQDGMSTVDARLPTWRLEYTLADGVPHEVQWSPEDKQGQLTVPLFGRATRKLVPIGGGYTVTPTGAPANYSNPRVFTTGQWSEGLIPSYLGGTAIDYDFVNAAAMSGSRSSPEPELGDRAFLVDYNSNAEGCRFAVGSAALDSAALEANKHSPTTAAWDASRKPITSETVSFETISRFLTALGPLHTGMVSGTTAFGIAASTRMPPLTGVAPSAVLPVVTELPAPVMMTLLQCPFDVTPLPSAAQPVALDAFSRLLHVQLVSSRRVLGAVLASGMETAIASGMSTEFKLSFPAAIPTMISLATPTNPKIALDGAAPEQIDIGPARGTLVLDFVPEMGQASPDYYDVTLHQLEAGKLVTRRIYTVTAPHVELEGATLAPGANYVLEIRSFKGHPGAVSGDFRPVSFPYGSAIVFTRTFRAS
;
A
#
# COMPACT_ATOMS: atom_id res chain seq x y z
N MET A 1 5.02 -63.49 -4.94
CA MET A 1 5.44 -62.91 -3.64
C MET A 1 6.09 -61.56 -3.88
N ARG A 2 5.61 -60.55 -3.15
CA ARG A 2 6.21 -59.25 -2.81
C ARG A 2 6.18 -58.08 -3.80
N CYS A 3 5.40 -57.08 -3.36
CA CYS A 3 5.67 -55.64 -3.31
C CYS A 3 5.52 -54.81 -4.60
N LEU A 4 4.31 -54.26 -4.79
CA LEU A 4 4.05 -53.02 -5.53
C LEU A 4 2.77 -52.36 -4.96
N ALA A 5 2.90 -51.73 -3.80
CA ALA A 5 1.89 -50.86 -3.20
C ALA A 5 2.59 -49.88 -2.26
N GLY A 6 3.25 -48.87 -2.84
CA GLY A 6 4.05 -47.93 -2.04
C GLY A 6 4.50 -46.65 -2.75
N ALA A 7 4.02 -46.36 -3.96
CA ALA A 7 4.37 -45.15 -4.69
C ALA A 7 3.20 -44.15 -4.84
N GLY A 8 1.95 -44.59 -4.60
CA GLY A 8 0.76 -43.75 -4.78
C GLY A 8 0.51 -42.74 -3.66
N LEU A 9 1.01 -42.98 -2.43
CA LEU A 9 0.72 -42.10 -1.29
C LEU A 9 1.68 -40.91 -1.16
N LEU A 10 2.87 -40.97 -1.79
CA LEU A 10 3.84 -39.86 -1.75
C LEU A 10 3.56 -38.76 -2.77
N MET A 11 2.74 -39.02 -3.80
CA MET A 11 2.30 -37.98 -4.75
C MET A 11 1.13 -37.13 -4.24
N LEU A 12 0.42 -37.56 -3.19
CA LEU A 12 -0.68 -36.77 -2.61
C LEU A 12 -0.21 -35.74 -1.57
N VAL A 13 1.02 -35.84 -1.06
CA VAL A 13 1.56 -34.86 -0.10
C VAL A 13 2.14 -33.62 -0.80
N ALA A 14 2.42 -33.69 -2.11
CA ALA A 14 2.90 -32.55 -2.90
C ALA A 14 1.77 -31.63 -3.40
N CYS A 15 0.50 -32.01 -3.27
CA CYS A 15 -0.64 -31.16 -3.66
C CYS A 15 -1.08 -30.16 -2.57
N ASN A 16 -0.56 -30.24 -1.35
CA ASN A 16 -0.95 -29.37 -0.25
C ASN A 16 -0.20 -28.03 -0.21
N GLN A 17 0.67 -27.74 -1.18
CA GLN A 17 1.34 -26.43 -1.30
C GLN A 17 0.54 -25.39 -2.11
N VAL A 18 -0.60 -25.76 -2.68
CA VAL A 18 -1.46 -24.85 -3.45
C VAL A 18 -2.53 -24.18 -2.56
N PHE A 19 -2.81 -24.73 -1.38
CA PHE A 19 -3.66 -24.08 -0.39
C PHE A 19 -2.76 -23.42 0.65
N GLY A 20 -2.80 -22.09 0.74
CA GLY A 20 -2.01 -21.26 1.65
C GLY A 20 -2.36 -21.47 3.13
N ILE A 21 -2.17 -22.67 3.65
CA ILE A 21 -2.13 -22.90 5.09
C ILE A 21 -0.79 -22.32 5.55
N GLY A 22 -0.84 -21.30 6.41
CA GLY A 22 0.35 -20.70 7.01
C GLY A 22 1.25 -21.75 7.68
N LYS A 23 2.50 -21.39 7.93
CA LYS A 23 3.46 -22.25 8.63
C LYS A 23 2.84 -22.75 9.93
N THR A 24 2.69 -24.07 10.09
CA THR A 24 2.23 -24.67 11.35
C THR A 24 3.26 -24.36 12.43
N GLU A 25 2.93 -23.46 13.34
CA GLU A 25 3.75 -23.19 14.52
C GLU A 25 3.54 -24.32 15.54
N PRO A 26 4.61 -24.82 16.18
CA PRO A 26 4.48 -25.74 17.30
C PRO A 26 3.85 -24.99 18.47
N TYR A 27 2.53 -25.09 18.61
CA TYR A 27 1.86 -24.82 19.87
C TYR A 27 2.19 -25.98 20.82
N ASP A 28 3.23 -25.81 21.64
CA ASP A 28 3.32 -26.57 22.88
C ASP A 28 2.05 -26.27 23.67
N ALA A 29 1.29 -27.32 24.02
CA ALA A 29 0.06 -27.19 24.77
C ALA A 29 0.36 -26.58 26.14
N ALA A 30 0.28 -25.26 26.24
CA ALA A 30 0.19 -24.53 27.49
C ALA A 30 -1.13 -24.93 28.21
N PRO A 31 -1.18 -24.84 29.56
CA PRO A 31 -2.37 -25.22 30.30
C PRO A 31 -3.53 -24.33 29.86
N ASP A 32 -4.59 -24.98 29.35
CA ASP A 32 -5.79 -24.39 28.77
C ASP A 32 -5.52 -23.28 27.74
N VAL A 33 -5.43 -23.68 26.47
CA VAL A 33 -6.00 -22.85 25.40
C VAL A 33 -7.44 -22.59 25.82
N ILE A 34 -7.74 -21.40 26.33
CA ILE A 34 -9.11 -20.96 26.55
C ILE A 34 -9.74 -20.96 25.16
N ALA A 35 -10.50 -22.01 24.84
CA ALA A 35 -11.17 -22.23 23.55
C ALA A 35 -12.26 -21.17 23.24
N ASP A 36 -12.28 -20.07 23.99
CA ASP A 36 -13.40 -19.14 24.14
C ASP A 36 -13.07 -17.66 23.85
N VAL A 37 -11.88 -17.31 23.38
CA VAL A 37 -11.57 -15.93 22.96
C VAL A 37 -11.53 -15.86 21.43
N ALA A 38 -12.29 -14.94 20.84
CA ALA A 38 -12.16 -14.67 19.40
C ALA A 38 -10.90 -13.80 19.20
N PHE A 39 -10.04 -14.21 18.27
CA PHE A 39 -8.73 -13.59 18.09
C PHE A 39 -8.70 -12.77 16.81
N VAL A 40 -8.54 -11.47 16.97
CA VAL A 40 -8.11 -10.57 15.91
C VAL A 40 -6.64 -10.29 16.12
N LYS A 41 -5.82 -10.45 15.09
CA LYS A 41 -4.43 -10.02 15.11
C LYS A 41 -4.31 -8.77 14.27
N LEU A 42 -3.59 -7.79 14.81
CA LEU A 42 -3.19 -6.56 14.13
C LEU A 42 -1.67 -6.47 14.20
N THR A 43 -1.02 -6.70 13.06
CA THR A 43 0.45 -6.78 12.98
C THR A 43 1.00 -5.86 11.90
N TRP A 44 2.28 -5.51 12.02
CA TRP A 44 3.06 -5.13 10.85
C TRP A 44 3.23 -6.36 9.97
N GLN A 45 2.98 -6.22 8.67
CA GLN A 45 3.49 -7.15 7.66
C GLN A 45 4.79 -6.57 7.14
N VAL A 46 5.90 -7.27 7.35
CA VAL A 46 7.25 -6.71 7.22
C VAL A 46 7.97 -7.30 6.01
N ALA A 47 8.43 -6.43 5.12
CA ALA A 47 9.27 -6.77 3.97
C ALA A 47 10.75 -6.56 4.31
N ASP A 48 11.42 -7.59 4.80
CA ASP A 48 12.84 -7.52 5.20
C ASP A 48 13.79 -8.05 4.12
N VAL A 49 15.10 -7.93 4.38
CA VAL A 49 16.17 -8.57 3.63
C VAL A 49 16.85 -9.64 4.47
N GLU A 50 17.33 -10.70 3.81
CA GLU A 50 18.19 -11.71 4.41
C GLU A 50 19.60 -11.15 4.69
N ARG A 51 20.42 -11.84 5.49
CA ARG A 51 21.79 -11.39 5.82
C ARG A 51 22.73 -11.26 4.63
N ASN A 52 22.46 -11.99 3.55
CA ASN A 52 23.17 -11.81 2.28
C ASN A 52 22.77 -10.49 1.59
N GLY A 53 21.64 -9.88 1.95
CA GLY A 53 21.03 -8.69 1.35
C GLY A 53 20.03 -8.97 0.23
N ASP A 54 19.62 -10.24 0.07
CA ASP A 54 18.56 -10.64 -0.85
C ASP A 54 17.19 -10.41 -0.19
N PRO A 55 16.07 -10.28 -0.93
CA PRO A 55 14.76 -10.12 -0.32
C PRO A 55 14.40 -11.34 0.53
N ALA A 56 13.81 -11.11 1.70
CA ALA A 56 13.24 -12.21 2.47
C ALA A 56 12.17 -12.94 1.66
N ARG A 57 12.20 -14.28 1.70
CA ARG A 57 11.26 -15.13 0.94
C ARG A 57 9.81 -14.92 1.34
N ASP A 58 9.59 -14.69 2.63
CA ASP A 58 8.28 -14.51 3.24
C ASP A 58 8.22 -13.13 3.90
N ALA A 59 7.03 -12.53 3.90
CA ALA A 59 6.76 -11.39 4.77
C ALA A 59 6.63 -11.87 6.21
N LEU A 60 7.16 -11.09 7.16
CA LEU A 60 7.09 -11.43 8.58
C LEU A 60 5.94 -10.67 9.25
N ASP A 61 5.17 -11.37 10.08
CA ASP A 61 4.22 -10.72 10.97
C ASP A 61 4.95 -10.30 12.25
N ALA A 62 4.84 -9.02 12.61
CA ALA A 62 5.44 -8.47 13.83
C ALA A 62 4.44 -7.61 14.61
N PRO A 63 4.48 -7.58 15.95
CA PRO A 63 3.65 -6.67 16.72
C PRO A 63 4.00 -5.21 16.41
N ILE A 64 2.98 -4.35 16.49
CA ILE A 64 3.07 -2.91 16.27
C ILE A 64 3.59 -2.24 17.54
N VAL A 65 4.71 -1.54 17.39
CA VAL A 65 5.37 -0.78 18.46
C VAL A 65 5.64 0.65 17.97
N PRO A 66 5.19 1.70 18.70
CA PRO A 66 4.37 1.64 19.92
C PRO A 66 2.99 1.01 19.68
N ALA A 67 2.41 0.42 20.74
CA ALA A 67 1.11 -0.24 20.65
C ALA A 67 0.02 0.75 20.17
N PRO A 68 -0.84 0.37 19.21
CA PRO A 68 -1.95 1.19 18.77
C PRO A 68 -3.03 1.28 19.86
N GLU A 69 -3.78 2.37 19.83
CA GLU A 69 -5.06 2.45 20.56
C GLU A 69 -6.09 1.60 19.81
N VAL A 70 -6.83 0.76 20.53
CA VAL A 70 -7.80 -0.18 19.94
C VAL A 70 -9.11 -0.19 20.70
N ARG A 71 -10.22 -0.27 19.96
CA ARG A 71 -11.58 -0.42 20.50
C ARG A 71 -12.46 -1.16 19.51
N TYR A 72 -13.49 -1.83 19.99
CA TYR A 72 -14.37 -2.63 19.15
C TYR A 72 -15.84 -2.44 19.53
N ALA A 73 -16.74 -2.80 18.62
CA ALA A 73 -18.18 -2.84 18.85
C ALA A 73 -18.87 -3.70 17.80
N ALA A 74 -20.14 -4.04 18.04
CA ALA A 74 -21.04 -4.39 16.96
C ALA A 74 -21.39 -3.11 16.19
N LEU A 75 -21.71 -3.24 14.91
CA LEU A 75 -22.11 -2.10 14.08
C LEU A 75 -23.34 -1.40 14.68
N GLY A 76 -23.29 -0.08 14.78
CA GLY A 76 -24.32 0.74 15.42
C GLY A 76 -24.37 0.68 16.97
N GLN A 77 -23.51 -0.10 17.63
CA GLN A 77 -23.42 -0.16 19.09
C GLN A 77 -22.29 0.73 19.65
N PRO A 78 -22.36 1.16 20.92
CA PRO A 78 -21.29 1.94 21.55
C PRO A 78 -19.94 1.20 21.54
N TRP A 79 -18.86 1.98 21.44
CA TRP A 79 -17.49 1.47 21.49
C TRP A 79 -17.13 0.91 22.87
N VAL A 80 -16.37 -0.19 22.85
CA VAL A 80 -15.75 -0.81 24.02
C VAL A 80 -14.23 -0.74 23.84
N ASP A 81 -13.54 -0.09 24.77
CA ASP A 81 -12.09 -0.06 24.78
C ASP A 81 -11.52 -1.47 25.02
N THR A 82 -10.39 -1.78 24.37
CA THR A 82 -9.73 -3.05 24.56
C THR A 82 -8.21 -2.91 24.62
N THR A 83 -7.52 -4.03 24.79
CA THR A 83 -6.07 -4.09 24.90
C THR A 83 -5.46 -4.72 23.66
N TYR A 84 -4.35 -4.11 23.24
CA TYR A 84 -3.44 -4.63 22.23
C TYR A 84 -2.27 -5.35 22.92
N SER A 85 -1.98 -6.58 22.50
CA SER A 85 -0.82 -7.34 22.96
C SER A 85 0.43 -6.97 22.16
N PRO A 86 1.46 -6.35 22.77
CA PRO A 86 2.70 -6.01 22.07
C PRO A 86 3.61 -7.22 21.83
N ILE A 87 3.19 -8.43 22.23
CA ILE A 87 3.98 -9.66 22.07
C ILE A 87 3.69 -10.30 20.71
N ASP A 88 2.41 -10.40 20.35
CA ASP A 88 1.93 -11.17 19.19
C ASP A 88 0.92 -10.40 18.33
N GLY A 89 0.59 -9.17 18.70
CA GLY A 89 -0.37 -8.32 18.01
C GLY A 89 -1.83 -8.69 18.22
N ALA A 90 -2.14 -9.54 19.20
CA ALA A 90 -3.52 -9.89 19.51
C ALA A 90 -4.31 -8.69 20.04
N VAL A 91 -5.55 -8.55 19.58
CA VAL A 91 -6.57 -7.65 20.10
C VAL A 91 -7.65 -8.51 20.75
N VAL A 92 -7.90 -8.27 22.04
CA VAL A 92 -8.89 -9.05 22.79
C VAL A 92 -10.29 -8.58 22.43
N VAL A 93 -11.12 -9.46 21.88
CA VAL A 93 -12.52 -9.16 21.54
C VAL A 93 -13.42 -10.15 22.26
N ASP A 94 -14.48 -9.66 22.90
CA ASP A 94 -15.44 -10.52 23.58
C ASP A 94 -16.15 -11.43 22.55
N ARG A 95 -16.13 -12.74 22.81
CA ARG A 95 -16.77 -13.75 21.95
C ARG A 95 -18.26 -13.51 21.79
N ALA A 96 -18.93 -12.86 22.74
CA ALA A 96 -20.35 -12.49 22.62
C ALA A 96 -20.64 -11.73 21.31
N PHE A 97 -19.67 -10.98 20.77
CA PHE A 97 -19.80 -10.28 19.48
C PHE A 97 -19.73 -11.21 18.26
N PHE A 98 -19.26 -12.45 18.41
CA PHE A 98 -19.20 -13.48 17.36
C PHE A 98 -20.24 -14.58 17.56
N GLN A 99 -21.24 -14.37 18.42
CA GLN A 99 -22.39 -15.25 18.56
C GLN A 99 -23.56 -14.66 17.77
N PRO A 100 -24.33 -15.49 17.03
CA PRO A 100 -25.58 -15.03 16.46
C PRO A 100 -26.49 -14.49 17.56
N THR A 101 -27.10 -13.33 17.33
CA THR A 101 -28.11 -12.79 18.25
C THR A 101 -29.26 -13.79 18.38
N GLN A 102 -29.56 -14.19 19.61
CA GLN A 102 -30.56 -15.22 19.93
C GLN A 102 -32.02 -14.74 19.77
N ASP A 103 -32.24 -13.61 19.09
CA ASP A 103 -33.55 -12.98 18.93
C ASP A 103 -34.40 -13.70 17.86
N GLY A 104 -34.87 -14.90 18.21
CA GLY A 104 -36.15 -15.47 17.77
C GLY A 104 -36.37 -15.81 16.29
N MET A 105 -35.42 -15.57 15.39
CA MET A 105 -35.55 -15.93 13.97
C MET A 105 -34.70 -17.14 13.58
N SER A 106 -35.39 -18.11 12.96
CA SER A 106 -34.91 -19.24 12.15
C SER A 106 -33.39 -19.47 12.11
N THR A 107 -32.96 -20.65 12.56
CA THR A 107 -31.59 -21.18 12.51
C THR A 107 -30.98 -21.28 11.10
N VAL A 108 -31.69 -20.84 10.06
CA VAL A 108 -31.29 -20.94 8.65
C VAL A 108 -30.62 -19.65 8.13
N ASP A 109 -30.81 -18.50 8.80
CA ASP A 109 -30.24 -17.19 8.39
C ASP A 109 -29.55 -16.45 9.55
N ALA A 110 -28.94 -17.20 10.48
CA ALA A 110 -28.18 -16.66 11.60
C ALA A 110 -26.84 -16.05 11.14
N ARG A 111 -26.88 -15.01 10.30
CA ARG A 111 -25.70 -14.23 9.92
C ARG A 111 -25.16 -13.56 11.17
N LEU A 112 -23.85 -13.66 11.37
CA LEU A 112 -23.18 -12.94 12.44
C LEU A 112 -23.39 -11.44 12.24
N PRO A 113 -23.69 -10.68 13.31
CA PRO A 113 -23.77 -9.23 13.20
C PRO A 113 -22.44 -8.70 12.67
N THR A 114 -22.50 -7.72 11.77
CA THR A 114 -21.30 -6.98 11.35
C THR A 114 -20.71 -6.33 12.59
N TRP A 115 -19.42 -6.55 12.81
CA TRP A 115 -18.67 -5.90 13.88
C TRP A 115 -17.67 -4.93 13.29
N ARG A 116 -17.17 -4.08 14.18
CA ARG A 116 -16.20 -3.06 13.86
C ARG A 116 -15.06 -3.03 14.85
N LEU A 117 -13.85 -2.90 14.34
CA LEU A 117 -12.65 -2.65 15.11
C LEU A 117 -12.07 -1.33 14.66
N GLU A 118 -11.82 -0.44 15.59
CA GLU A 118 -11.02 0.74 15.34
C GLU A 118 -9.62 0.55 15.92
N TYR A 119 -8.61 0.92 15.14
CA TYR A 119 -7.26 1.11 15.63
C TYR A 119 -6.70 2.47 15.19
N THR A 120 -5.89 3.09 16.04
CA THR A 120 -5.19 4.34 15.73
C THR A 120 -3.69 4.13 15.88
N LEU A 121 -2.94 4.37 14.79
CA LEU A 121 -1.49 4.29 14.77
C LEU A 121 -0.87 5.61 15.28
N ALA A 122 0.46 5.68 15.26
CA ALA A 122 1.19 6.89 15.66
C ALA A 122 0.91 8.13 14.76
N ASP A 123 0.26 7.95 13.61
CA ASP A 123 -0.19 9.03 12.73
C ASP A 123 -1.43 9.79 13.26
N GLY A 124 -2.11 9.22 14.26
CA GLY A 124 -3.31 9.79 14.88
C GLY A 124 -4.57 9.70 14.02
N VAL A 125 -4.56 8.93 12.92
CA VAL A 125 -5.74 8.72 12.08
C VAL A 125 -6.45 7.43 12.48
N PRO A 126 -7.72 7.50 12.91
CA PRO A 126 -8.50 6.29 13.20
C PRO A 126 -8.79 5.48 11.94
N HIS A 127 -8.51 4.18 12.02
CA HIS A 127 -8.83 3.18 11.01
C HIS A 127 -9.90 2.25 11.56
N GLU A 128 -11.04 2.14 10.88
CA GLU A 128 -12.15 1.28 11.28
C GLU A 128 -12.35 0.16 10.26
N VAL A 129 -12.27 -1.09 10.69
CA VAL A 129 -12.61 -2.23 9.85
C VAL A 129 -14.03 -2.67 10.17
N GLN A 130 -14.95 -2.65 9.20
CA GLN A 130 -16.31 -3.19 9.35
C GLN A 130 -16.44 -4.47 8.53
N TRP A 131 -16.65 -5.59 9.19
CA TRP A 131 -16.67 -6.91 8.55
C TRP A 131 -17.42 -7.94 9.41
N SER A 132 -17.59 -9.13 8.84
CA SER A 132 -18.18 -10.30 9.52
C SER A 132 -17.49 -11.54 8.95
N PRO A 133 -16.26 -11.88 9.41
CA PRO A 133 -15.49 -12.98 8.84
C PRO A 133 -16.18 -14.31 9.20
N GLU A 134 -16.34 -15.18 8.20
CA GLU A 134 -17.05 -16.46 8.33
C GLU A 134 -16.42 -17.36 9.41
N ASP A 135 -15.09 -17.35 9.51
CA ASP A 135 -14.31 -18.19 10.43
C ASP A 135 -14.10 -17.56 11.81
N LYS A 136 -14.67 -16.37 12.06
CA LYS A 136 -14.56 -15.63 13.35
C LYS A 136 -13.12 -15.32 13.76
N GLN A 137 -12.21 -15.28 12.79
CA GLN A 137 -10.82 -14.88 12.93
C GLN A 137 -10.54 -13.70 12.02
N GLY A 138 -9.65 -12.81 12.45
CA GLY A 138 -9.22 -11.68 11.66
C GLY A 138 -7.71 -11.51 11.76
N GLN A 139 -7.04 -11.39 10.63
CA GLN A 139 -5.65 -11.03 10.52
C GLN A 139 -5.54 -9.75 9.71
N LEU A 140 -5.48 -8.64 10.43
CA LEU A 140 -5.25 -7.31 9.90
C LEU A 140 -3.76 -7.04 9.86
N THR A 141 -3.32 -6.41 8.77
CA THR A 141 -1.92 -6.09 8.58
C THR A 141 -1.73 -4.67 8.12
N VAL A 142 -0.76 -4.00 8.71
CA VAL A 142 -0.25 -2.72 8.21
C VAL A 142 1.08 -2.99 7.51
N PRO A 143 1.25 -2.63 6.23
CA PRO A 143 2.48 -2.93 5.52
C PRO A 143 3.63 -2.03 5.99
N LEU A 144 4.77 -2.66 6.28
CA LEU A 144 6.03 -2.01 6.63
C LEU A 144 7.14 -2.53 5.73
N PHE A 145 7.71 -1.66 4.91
CA PHE A 145 8.83 -2.02 4.04
C PHE A 145 10.14 -1.72 4.75
N GLY A 146 10.99 -2.73 4.84
CA GLY A 146 12.17 -2.71 5.69
C GLY A 146 11.86 -3.16 7.12
N ARG A 147 12.88 -3.14 7.98
CA ARG A 147 12.79 -3.70 9.33
C ARG A 147 11.78 -2.99 10.22
N ALA A 148 11.14 -3.78 11.09
CA ALA A 148 10.34 -3.30 12.20
C ALA A 148 11.21 -2.59 13.26
N THR A 149 12.38 -3.16 13.56
CA THR A 149 13.37 -2.52 14.43
C THR A 149 14.14 -1.46 13.65
N ARG A 150 14.04 -0.20 14.08
CA ARG A 150 14.66 0.94 13.40
C ARG A 150 15.63 1.68 14.31
N LYS A 151 16.93 1.67 13.96
CA LYS A 151 17.95 2.50 14.60
C LYS A 151 17.87 3.93 14.05
N LEU A 152 18.00 4.92 14.91
CA LEU A 152 18.07 6.32 14.47
C LEU A 152 19.32 6.55 13.60
N VAL A 153 19.18 7.38 12.58
CA VAL A 153 20.32 7.86 11.78
C VAL A 153 21.22 8.74 12.64
N PRO A 154 22.51 8.42 12.80
CA PRO A 154 23.47 9.29 13.47
C PRO A 154 23.55 10.66 12.79
N ILE A 155 23.57 11.74 13.58
CA ILE A 155 23.64 13.11 13.05
C ILE A 155 24.92 13.27 12.22
N GLY A 156 24.79 13.79 10.99
CA GLY A 156 25.91 13.98 10.06
C GLY A 156 26.58 12.68 9.60
N GLY A 157 25.89 11.54 9.74
CA GLY A 157 26.36 10.25 9.25
C GLY A 157 26.06 10.09 7.76
N GLY A 158 27.05 9.58 7.01
CA GLY A 158 26.97 9.54 5.56
C GLY A 158 27.89 8.54 4.89
N TYR A 159 27.93 8.61 3.56
CA TYR A 159 28.87 7.89 2.72
C TYR A 159 29.64 8.85 1.83
N THR A 160 30.94 8.61 1.68
CA THR A 160 31.73 9.20 0.60
C THR A 160 31.98 8.11 -0.43
N VAL A 161 31.23 8.14 -1.53
CA VAL A 161 31.17 7.10 -2.55
C VAL A 161 32.10 7.45 -3.71
N THR A 162 33.10 6.62 -4.01
CA THR A 162 34.00 6.80 -5.16
C THR A 162 33.90 5.59 -6.10
N PRO A 163 32.97 5.60 -7.09
CA PRO A 163 32.85 4.48 -8.01
C PRO A 163 34.00 4.46 -9.03
N THR A 164 34.48 3.26 -9.31
CA THR A 164 35.48 2.99 -10.35
C THR A 164 34.79 2.84 -11.70
N GLY A 165 35.33 3.51 -12.74
CA GLY A 165 34.74 3.48 -14.09
C GLY A 165 33.47 4.32 -14.27
N ALA A 166 33.10 5.13 -13.27
CA ALA A 166 31.99 6.07 -13.38
C ALA A 166 32.27 7.22 -14.37
N PRO A 167 31.22 7.84 -14.93
CA PRO A 167 31.39 9.06 -15.72
C PRO A 167 32.02 10.18 -14.87
N ALA A 168 32.70 11.12 -15.53
CA ALA A 168 33.29 12.27 -14.85
C ALA A 168 32.25 13.19 -14.21
N ASN A 169 31.01 13.15 -14.71
CA ASN A 169 29.87 13.93 -14.22
C ASN A 169 28.62 13.06 -14.11
N TYR A 170 27.94 13.13 -12.97
CA TYR A 170 26.59 12.60 -12.77
C TYR A 170 25.55 13.67 -13.11
N SER A 171 24.39 13.25 -13.59
CA SER A 171 23.32 14.18 -13.98
C SER A 171 22.30 14.40 -12.88
N ASN A 172 21.91 13.33 -12.19
CA ASN A 172 20.94 13.33 -11.09
C ASN A 172 21.19 12.11 -10.19
N PRO A 173 22.33 12.07 -9.47
CA PRO A 173 22.70 10.92 -8.67
C PRO A 173 21.82 10.79 -7.43
N ARG A 174 21.52 9.55 -7.06
CA ARG A 174 20.70 9.18 -5.92
C ARG A 174 21.29 8.01 -5.16
N VAL A 175 21.10 8.02 -3.85
CA VAL A 175 21.45 6.88 -3.01
C VAL A 175 20.16 6.17 -2.58
N PHE A 176 20.11 4.87 -2.82
CA PHE A 176 19.07 3.98 -2.32
C PHE A 176 19.63 3.06 -1.25
N THR A 177 18.79 2.66 -0.30
CA THR A 177 19.13 1.58 0.64
C THR A 177 18.07 0.50 0.67
N THR A 178 18.52 -0.75 0.78
CA THR A 178 17.68 -1.92 1.09
C THR A 178 17.61 -2.12 2.60
N GLY A 179 16.59 -2.86 3.05
CA GLY A 179 16.33 -3.15 4.46
C GLY A 179 15.69 -2.02 5.26
N GLN A 180 15.87 -0.76 4.86
CA GLN A 180 15.05 0.39 5.34
C GLN A 180 14.24 1.06 4.23
N TRP A 181 14.53 0.72 2.97
CA TRP A 181 13.85 1.23 1.78
C TRP A 181 13.80 2.75 1.78
N SER A 182 14.97 3.37 1.58
CA SER A 182 15.10 4.82 1.50
C SER A 182 15.64 5.28 0.14
N GLU A 183 15.32 6.52 -0.21
CA GLU A 183 15.88 7.26 -1.33
C GLU A 183 16.43 8.59 -0.83
N GLY A 184 17.65 8.93 -1.24
CA GLY A 184 18.30 10.19 -0.94
C GLY A 184 18.80 10.88 -2.18
N LEU A 185 18.59 12.19 -2.22
CA LEU A 185 19.17 13.06 -3.23
C LEU A 185 20.53 13.58 -2.80
N ILE A 186 21.38 13.85 -3.78
CA ILE A 186 22.67 14.50 -3.59
C ILE A 186 22.53 15.93 -4.12
N PRO A 187 22.28 16.93 -3.24
CA PRO A 187 21.81 18.25 -3.64
C PRO A 187 22.87 19.12 -4.33
N SER A 188 24.15 18.81 -4.19
CA SER A 188 25.25 19.61 -4.76
C SER A 188 26.37 18.71 -5.27
N TYR A 189 26.23 18.21 -6.49
CA TYR A 189 27.33 17.56 -7.18
C TYR A 189 28.10 18.60 -8.02
N LEU A 190 29.36 18.85 -7.69
CA LEU A 190 30.21 19.87 -8.32
C LEU A 190 31.16 19.31 -9.40
N GLY A 191 30.94 18.08 -9.88
CA GLY A 191 31.89 17.37 -10.74
C GLY A 191 32.95 16.62 -9.92
N GLY A 192 33.48 15.52 -10.48
CA GLY A 192 34.47 14.65 -9.82
C GLY A 192 33.98 13.23 -9.51
N THR A 193 34.87 12.26 -9.40
CA THR A 193 34.46 10.85 -9.28
C THR A 193 33.85 10.47 -7.91
N ALA A 194 34.06 11.29 -6.87
CA ALA A 194 33.56 11.04 -5.53
C ALA A 194 32.25 11.83 -5.25
N ILE A 195 31.29 11.14 -4.65
CA ILE A 195 30.01 11.67 -4.19
C ILE A 195 30.01 11.69 -2.67
N ASP A 196 29.60 12.80 -2.09
CA ASP A 196 29.42 12.93 -0.65
C ASP A 196 27.93 12.95 -0.31
N TYR A 197 27.47 11.94 0.42
CA TYR A 197 26.05 11.71 0.71
C TYR A 197 25.81 11.68 2.23
N ASP A 198 25.08 12.67 2.74
CA ASP A 198 24.59 12.72 4.11
C ASP A 198 23.18 12.10 4.20
N PHE A 199 22.99 11.15 5.12
CA PHE A 199 21.69 10.49 5.35
C PHE A 199 20.61 11.42 5.91
N VAL A 200 20.93 12.64 6.32
CA VAL A 200 19.93 13.67 6.58
C VAL A 200 19.03 13.89 5.36
N ASN A 201 19.55 13.65 4.15
CA ASN A 201 18.84 13.76 2.88
C ASN A 201 18.05 12.50 2.50
N ALA A 202 18.12 11.43 3.30
CA ALA A 202 17.35 10.21 3.07
C ALA A 202 15.87 10.43 3.41
N ALA A 203 14.99 10.10 2.46
CA ALA A 203 13.58 9.92 2.69
C ALA A 203 13.29 8.42 2.79
N ALA A 204 12.65 7.99 3.87
CA ALA A 204 12.12 6.63 3.95
C ALA A 204 10.92 6.49 3.01
N MET A 205 10.89 5.43 2.21
CA MET A 205 9.75 5.09 1.36
C MET A 205 8.62 4.43 2.17
N SER A 206 8.93 3.91 3.36
CA SER A 206 7.99 3.35 4.32
C SER A 206 8.52 3.52 5.74
N GLY A 207 7.64 3.78 6.70
CA GLY A 207 7.98 3.91 8.13
C GLY A 207 8.88 5.12 8.46
N SER A 208 9.46 5.11 9.65
CA SER A 208 10.33 6.19 10.14
C SER A 208 11.76 6.10 9.57
N ARG A 209 12.41 7.25 9.32
CA ARG A 209 13.81 7.26 8.85
C ARG A 209 14.74 6.54 9.82
N SER A 210 15.59 5.67 9.28
CA SER A 210 16.46 4.76 10.03
C SER A 210 17.84 4.60 9.39
N SER A 211 18.82 4.21 10.22
CA SER A 211 20.18 3.89 9.77
C SER A 211 20.22 2.52 9.10
N PRO A 212 20.97 2.34 8.00
CA PRO A 212 21.31 1.02 7.50
C PRO A 212 22.16 0.24 8.52
N GLU A 213 22.00 -1.08 8.51
CA GLU A 213 22.65 -2.08 9.36
C GLU A 213 23.29 -3.16 8.47
N PRO A 214 24.55 -2.97 8.02
CA PRO A 214 25.21 -3.90 7.10
C PRO A 214 25.31 -5.33 7.63
N GLU A 215 25.42 -5.49 8.94
CA GLU A 215 25.49 -6.79 9.62
C GLU A 215 24.21 -7.63 9.45
N LEU A 216 23.10 -6.98 9.08
CA LEU A 216 21.82 -7.60 8.80
C LEU A 216 21.53 -7.72 7.30
N GLY A 217 22.48 -7.35 6.44
CA GLY A 217 22.35 -7.46 4.98
C GLY A 217 21.89 -6.18 4.28
N ASP A 218 21.83 -5.03 4.96
CA ASP A 218 21.49 -3.77 4.28
C ASP A 218 22.53 -3.43 3.23
N ARG A 219 22.07 -3.20 2.01
CA ARG A 219 22.89 -2.74 0.88
C ARG A 219 22.52 -1.31 0.54
N ALA A 220 23.51 -0.52 0.15
CA ALA A 220 23.30 0.80 -0.44
C ALA A 220 23.63 0.77 -1.93
N PHE A 221 23.00 1.66 -2.70
CA PHE A 221 23.18 1.74 -4.14
C PHE A 221 23.28 3.19 -4.54
N LEU A 222 24.25 3.52 -5.38
CA LEU A 222 24.27 4.77 -6.12
C LEU A 222 23.62 4.53 -7.47
N VAL A 223 22.68 5.37 -7.88
CA VAL A 223 22.04 5.32 -9.21
C VAL A 223 22.03 6.73 -9.80
N ASP A 224 22.49 6.87 -11.03
CA ASP A 224 22.40 8.13 -11.77
C ASP A 224 21.29 8.08 -12.82
N TYR A 225 20.66 9.22 -13.06
CA TYR A 225 19.49 9.34 -13.93
C TYR A 225 19.69 10.42 -14.99
N ASN A 226 19.21 10.13 -16.20
CA ASN A 226 18.98 11.14 -17.22
C ASN A 226 17.48 11.39 -17.42
N SER A 227 17.17 12.48 -18.12
CA SER A 227 15.83 12.73 -18.65
C SER A 227 15.88 12.91 -20.17
N ASN A 228 14.81 12.56 -20.88
CA ASN A 228 14.67 12.77 -22.33
C ASN A 228 13.62 13.85 -22.66
N ALA A 229 13.44 14.12 -23.96
CA ALA A 229 12.51 15.14 -24.44
C ALA A 229 11.04 14.76 -24.22
N GLU A 230 10.76 13.46 -24.11
CA GLU A 230 9.44 12.88 -23.84
C GLU A 230 9.05 12.97 -22.36
N GLY A 231 9.89 13.54 -21.51
CA GLY A 231 9.63 13.69 -20.08
C GLY A 231 9.86 12.43 -19.25
N CYS A 232 10.50 11.40 -19.81
CA CYS A 232 10.94 10.24 -19.05
C CYS A 232 12.21 10.55 -18.26
N ARG A 233 12.27 10.04 -17.03
CA ARG A 233 13.48 9.91 -16.22
C ARG A 233 13.87 8.44 -16.16
N PHE A 234 15.12 8.11 -16.45
CA PHE A 234 15.59 6.72 -16.47
C PHE A 234 17.04 6.60 -15.96
N ALA A 235 17.31 5.50 -15.27
CA ALA A 235 18.63 5.19 -14.74
C ALA A 235 19.61 4.93 -15.90
N VAL A 236 20.80 5.54 -15.84
CA VAL A 236 21.84 5.42 -16.88
C VAL A 236 23.08 4.68 -16.41
N GLY A 237 23.23 4.51 -15.10
CA GLY A 237 24.18 3.60 -14.51
C GLY A 237 23.98 3.54 -13.00
N SER A 238 24.67 2.59 -12.38
CA SER A 238 24.55 2.35 -10.95
C SER A 238 25.83 1.75 -10.37
N ALA A 239 25.96 1.79 -9.05
CA ALA A 239 27.00 1.08 -8.32
C ALA A 239 26.41 0.52 -7.03
N ALA A 240 26.65 -0.78 -6.79
CA ALA A 240 26.32 -1.40 -5.51
C ALA A 240 27.43 -1.06 -4.51
N LEU A 241 27.04 -0.51 -3.36
CA LEU A 241 27.94 -0.02 -2.33
C LEU A 241 28.08 -1.09 -1.25
N ASP A 242 29.32 -1.31 -0.79
CA ASP A 242 29.55 -2.01 0.47
C ASP A 242 28.99 -1.13 1.58
N SER A 243 27.84 -1.52 2.14
CA SER A 243 27.21 -0.74 3.20
C SER A 243 28.11 -0.74 4.44
N ALA A 244 28.32 0.43 5.03
CA ALA A 244 29.05 0.59 6.28
C ALA A 244 28.10 1.10 7.36
N ALA A 245 28.35 0.73 8.61
CA ALA A 245 27.60 1.29 9.72
C ALA A 245 27.80 2.81 9.74
N LEU A 246 26.72 3.57 9.93
CA LEU A 246 26.80 5.01 10.05
C LEU A 246 27.41 5.40 11.39
N GLU A 247 28.25 6.42 11.37
CA GLU A 247 28.86 7.03 12.55
C GLU A 247 28.50 8.52 12.58
N ALA A 248 28.36 9.10 13.76
CA ALA A 248 28.02 10.53 13.89
C ALA A 248 29.15 11.41 13.33
N ASN A 249 28.78 12.43 12.55
CA ASN A 249 29.68 13.42 11.91
C ASN A 249 30.78 12.80 11.03
N LYS A 250 30.53 11.63 10.45
CA LYS A 250 31.50 10.93 9.61
C LYS A 250 30.82 10.34 8.39
N HIS A 251 31.45 10.55 7.25
CA HIS A 251 31.06 9.90 6.01
C HIS A 251 32.01 8.73 5.73
N SER A 252 31.48 7.52 5.75
CA SER A 252 32.26 6.30 5.57
C SER A 252 32.69 6.18 4.09
N PRO A 253 33.99 6.07 3.79
CA PRO A 253 34.45 5.95 2.41
C PRO A 253 34.03 4.59 1.84
N THR A 254 33.45 4.60 0.65
CA THR A 254 33.01 3.40 -0.06
C THR A 254 33.47 3.43 -1.51
N THR A 255 34.00 2.33 -2.00
CA THR A 255 34.40 2.17 -3.41
C THR A 255 33.59 1.07 -4.05
N ALA A 256 33.10 1.28 -5.26
CA ALA A 256 32.25 0.34 -5.97
C ALA A 256 32.56 0.31 -7.47
N ALA A 257 32.23 -0.78 -8.16
CA ALA A 257 32.30 -0.82 -9.62
C ALA A 257 31.06 -0.12 -10.22
N TRP A 258 31.29 0.79 -11.18
CA TRP A 258 30.20 1.39 -11.93
C TRP A 258 29.69 0.43 -13.01
N ASP A 259 28.39 0.23 -13.03
CA ASP A 259 27.68 -0.55 -14.03
C ASP A 259 26.77 0.37 -14.86
N ALA A 260 27.12 0.54 -16.13
CA ALA A 260 26.34 1.29 -17.11
C ALA A 260 25.44 0.40 -17.99
N SER A 261 25.36 -0.91 -17.68
CA SER A 261 24.52 -1.84 -18.42
C SER A 261 23.04 -1.47 -18.27
N ARG A 262 22.33 -1.42 -19.39
CA ARG A 262 20.91 -1.08 -19.44
C ARG A 262 20.14 -2.24 -20.03
N LYS A 263 19.00 -2.55 -19.43
CA LYS A 263 18.11 -3.62 -19.89
C LYS A 263 16.86 -2.99 -20.51
N PRO A 264 16.38 -3.49 -21.66
CA PRO A 264 15.15 -3.02 -22.27
C PRO A 264 13.96 -3.39 -21.40
N ILE A 265 12.97 -2.49 -21.36
CA ILE A 265 11.71 -2.67 -20.63
C ILE A 265 10.60 -2.68 -21.66
N THR A 266 9.82 -3.76 -21.69
CA THR A 266 8.72 -3.94 -22.63
C THR A 266 7.42 -4.00 -21.86
N SER A 267 6.52 -3.08 -22.17
CA SER A 267 5.17 -3.05 -21.62
C SER A 267 4.18 -2.89 -22.76
N GLU A 268 3.00 -3.47 -22.60
CA GLU A 268 1.84 -3.05 -23.38
C GLU A 268 1.56 -1.56 -23.15
N THR A 269 0.93 -0.90 -24.12
CA THR A 269 0.46 0.47 -23.96
C THR A 269 -0.89 0.48 -23.26
N VAL A 270 -1.19 1.57 -22.55
CA VAL A 270 -2.54 1.78 -22.04
C VAL A 270 -3.50 1.93 -23.23
N SER A 271 -4.46 1.02 -23.32
CA SER A 271 -5.43 1.03 -24.42
C SER A 271 -6.43 2.18 -24.29
N PHE A 272 -6.93 2.66 -25.42
CA PHE A 272 -8.04 3.63 -25.44
C PHE A 272 -9.29 3.10 -24.70
N GLU A 273 -9.54 1.79 -24.77
CA GLU A 273 -10.62 1.13 -24.02
C GLU A 273 -10.46 1.30 -22.50
N THR A 274 -9.23 1.19 -21.99
CA THR A 274 -8.94 1.40 -20.55
C THR A 274 -9.22 2.85 -20.14
N ILE A 275 -8.80 3.82 -20.96
CA ILE A 275 -9.06 5.25 -20.71
C ILE A 275 -10.57 5.53 -20.78
N SER A 276 -11.26 4.97 -21.77
CA SER A 276 -12.71 5.12 -21.94
C SER A 276 -13.48 4.51 -20.78
N ARG A 277 -13.09 3.32 -20.30
CA ARG A 277 -13.65 2.69 -19.09
C ARG A 277 -13.53 3.61 -17.89
N PHE A 278 -12.32 4.13 -17.65
CA PHE A 278 -12.05 5.04 -16.54
C PHE A 278 -12.95 6.28 -16.55
N LEU A 279 -12.97 7.00 -17.67
CA LEU A 279 -13.77 8.22 -17.82
C LEU A 279 -15.27 7.92 -17.73
N THR A 280 -15.74 6.82 -18.33
CA THR A 280 -17.15 6.43 -18.26
C THR A 280 -17.58 6.14 -16.82
N ALA A 281 -16.75 5.43 -16.05
CA ALA A 281 -17.05 5.09 -14.66
C ALA A 281 -17.07 6.32 -13.75
N LEU A 282 -16.17 7.30 -13.98
CA LEU A 282 -16.19 8.56 -13.23
C LEU A 282 -17.39 9.44 -13.59
N GLY A 283 -17.91 9.34 -14.81
CA GLY A 283 -19.05 10.13 -15.28
C GLY A 283 -18.85 11.64 -15.03
N PRO A 284 -19.78 12.34 -14.36
CA PRO A 284 -19.65 13.78 -14.10
C PRO A 284 -18.50 14.19 -13.16
N LEU A 285 -17.80 13.25 -12.52
CA LEU A 285 -16.72 13.55 -11.58
C LEU A 285 -15.38 13.85 -12.25
N HIS A 286 -15.22 13.59 -13.55
CA HIS A 286 -13.99 13.86 -14.29
C HIS A 286 -14.00 15.22 -15.01
N THR A 287 -12.81 15.76 -15.30
CA THR A 287 -12.65 16.98 -16.11
C THR A 287 -12.45 16.70 -17.60
N GLY A 288 -12.30 15.42 -17.97
CA GLY A 288 -12.09 14.95 -19.35
C GLY A 288 -10.62 14.88 -19.74
N MET A 289 -9.72 15.35 -18.87
CA MET A 289 -8.28 15.19 -19.02
C MET A 289 -7.81 14.00 -18.20
N VAL A 290 -7.05 13.11 -18.82
CA VAL A 290 -6.38 12.00 -18.15
C VAL A 290 -4.87 12.25 -18.20
N SER A 291 -4.25 12.30 -17.04
CA SER A 291 -2.81 12.23 -16.87
C SER A 291 -2.44 10.83 -16.37
N GLY A 292 -1.16 10.53 -16.31
CA GLY A 292 -0.72 9.23 -15.81
C GLY A 292 0.78 9.04 -15.90
N THR A 293 1.25 8.04 -15.19
CA THR A 293 2.67 7.70 -15.09
C THR A 293 2.82 6.20 -15.27
N THR A 294 3.85 5.80 -16.01
CA THR A 294 4.41 4.44 -15.99
C THR A 294 5.75 4.48 -15.28
N ALA A 295 5.91 3.68 -14.24
CA ALA A 295 7.14 3.57 -13.46
C ALA A 295 7.61 2.11 -13.42
N PHE A 296 8.91 1.90 -13.57
CA PHE A 296 9.54 0.58 -13.46
C PHE A 296 10.65 0.64 -12.42
N GLY A 297 10.73 -0.41 -11.60
CA GLY A 297 11.70 -0.46 -10.53
C GLY A 297 11.84 -1.83 -9.89
N ILE A 298 12.50 -1.83 -8.74
CA ILE A 298 12.76 -3.01 -7.93
C ILE A 298 11.89 -2.94 -6.66
N ALA A 299 11.05 -3.95 -6.46
CA ALA A 299 10.17 -4.04 -5.30
C ALA A 299 10.88 -4.74 -4.13
N ALA A 300 10.51 -4.38 -2.90
CA ALA A 300 11.02 -5.05 -1.72
C ALA A 300 10.58 -6.50 -1.62
N SER A 301 9.30 -6.74 -1.91
CA SER A 301 8.68 -8.04 -1.82
C SER A 301 7.41 -8.05 -2.65
N THR A 302 7.14 -9.18 -3.29
CA THR A 302 5.87 -9.47 -3.97
C THR A 302 4.86 -10.16 -3.06
N ARG A 303 5.18 -10.28 -1.77
CA ARG A 303 4.27 -10.73 -0.71
C ARG A 303 3.63 -9.57 0.04
N MET A 304 3.90 -8.34 -0.40
CA MET A 304 3.46 -7.11 0.23
C MET A 304 2.52 -6.34 -0.69
N PRO A 305 1.49 -5.68 -0.16
CA PRO A 305 0.64 -4.81 -0.96
C PRO A 305 1.49 -3.69 -1.55
N PRO A 306 1.61 -3.59 -2.88
CA PRO A 306 2.53 -2.65 -3.47
C PRO A 306 2.05 -1.22 -3.28
N LEU A 307 0.74 -0.93 -3.34
CA LEU A 307 0.19 0.42 -3.48
C LEU A 307 -0.04 1.16 -2.14
N THR A 308 0.93 1.09 -1.25
CA THR A 308 0.88 1.68 0.11
C THR A 308 2.01 2.68 0.36
N GLY A 309 2.82 2.98 -0.64
CA GLY A 309 3.89 3.96 -0.52
C GLY A 309 3.35 5.38 -0.48
N VAL A 310 4.04 6.21 0.30
CA VAL A 310 3.89 7.66 0.21
C VAL A 310 4.55 8.11 -1.09
N ALA A 311 3.99 9.13 -1.76
CA ALA A 311 4.64 9.72 -2.93
C ALA A 311 6.12 10.03 -2.59
N PRO A 312 7.07 9.77 -3.50
CA PRO A 312 8.48 10.04 -3.25
C PRO A 312 8.68 11.48 -2.76
N SER A 313 9.69 11.67 -1.90
CA SER A 313 10.04 12.98 -1.31
C SER A 313 9.86 14.15 -2.29
N ALA A 314 9.32 15.28 -1.79
CA ALA A 314 8.98 16.50 -2.53
C ALA A 314 10.11 17.12 -3.38
N VAL A 315 11.32 16.58 -3.27
CA VAL A 315 12.49 16.97 -4.04
C VAL A 315 12.50 16.30 -5.43
N LEU A 316 11.60 15.34 -5.68
CA LEU A 316 11.27 14.87 -7.02
C LEU A 316 10.02 15.59 -7.55
N PRO A 317 10.03 16.12 -8.78
CA PRO A 317 8.80 16.48 -9.47
C PRO A 317 8.08 15.18 -9.87
N VAL A 318 7.48 14.49 -8.89
CA VAL A 318 6.71 13.28 -9.16
C VAL A 318 5.25 13.66 -9.37
N VAL A 319 4.80 13.35 -10.59
CA VAL A 319 3.41 13.37 -11.07
C VAL A 319 2.69 12.09 -10.61
N THR A 320 2.87 11.66 -9.36
CA THR A 320 2.01 10.62 -8.76
C THR A 320 1.02 11.31 -7.84
N GLU A 321 -0.17 11.55 -8.40
CA GLU A 321 -1.30 12.10 -7.67
C GLU A 321 -2.01 11.02 -6.81
N LEU A 322 -1.68 9.74 -7.04
CA LEU A 322 -2.17 8.58 -6.29
C LEU A 322 -1.04 7.96 -5.43
N PRO A 323 -1.37 7.10 -4.45
CA PRO A 323 -0.38 6.29 -3.76
C PRO A 323 0.52 5.53 -4.73
N ALA A 324 1.82 5.48 -4.46
CA ALA A 324 2.80 4.85 -5.34
C ALA A 324 3.37 3.60 -4.67
N PRO A 325 3.95 2.65 -5.42
CA PRO A 325 4.55 1.51 -4.77
C PRO A 325 5.87 1.83 -4.08
N VAL A 326 6.13 1.14 -2.97
CA VAL A 326 7.44 1.16 -2.33
C VAL A 326 8.42 0.37 -3.18
N MET A 327 9.14 1.07 -4.04
CA MET A 327 10.13 0.50 -4.95
C MET A 327 11.28 1.46 -5.22
N MET A 328 12.45 0.90 -5.55
CA MET A 328 13.54 1.67 -6.14
C MET A 328 13.20 1.94 -7.60
N THR A 329 12.69 3.14 -7.86
CA THR A 329 12.21 3.53 -9.20
C THR A 329 13.40 3.79 -10.12
N LEU A 330 13.59 2.94 -11.13
CA LEU A 330 14.69 3.03 -12.11
C LEU A 330 14.25 3.72 -13.41
N LEU A 331 12.95 3.76 -13.68
CA LEU A 331 12.35 4.43 -14.82
C LEU A 331 11.02 5.05 -14.40
N GLN A 332 10.73 6.24 -14.90
CA GLN A 332 9.45 6.93 -14.76
C GLN A 332 9.18 7.73 -16.03
N CYS A 333 8.03 7.51 -16.66
CA CYS A 333 7.59 8.17 -17.88
C CYS A 333 6.11 8.59 -17.77
N PRO A 334 5.65 9.56 -18.58
CA PRO A 334 4.22 9.66 -18.90
C PRO A 334 3.66 8.31 -19.40
N PHE A 335 2.40 8.02 -19.09
CA PHE A 335 1.80 6.69 -19.36
C PHE A 335 1.66 6.34 -20.86
N ASP A 336 1.71 7.34 -21.73
CA ASP A 336 1.52 7.24 -23.18
C ASP A 336 2.84 7.09 -23.95
N VAL A 337 3.99 7.14 -23.26
CA VAL A 337 5.29 6.95 -23.91
C VAL A 337 5.49 5.48 -24.31
N THR A 338 5.69 5.26 -25.60
CA THR A 338 6.06 3.97 -26.18
C THR A 338 7.02 4.16 -27.36
N PRO A 339 8.12 3.38 -27.46
CA PRO A 339 8.58 2.39 -26.48
C PRO A 339 9.17 3.05 -25.22
N LEU A 340 9.16 2.32 -24.10
CA LEU A 340 9.85 2.76 -22.89
C LEU A 340 11.38 2.73 -23.09
N PRO A 341 12.14 3.71 -22.57
CA PRO A 341 13.60 3.68 -22.66
C PRO A 341 14.17 2.56 -21.80
N SER A 342 15.32 2.03 -22.20
CA SER A 342 16.08 1.07 -21.39
C SER A 342 16.65 1.76 -20.14
N ALA A 343 16.62 1.08 -19.00
CA ALA A 343 17.13 1.60 -17.74
C ALA A 343 18.29 0.74 -17.21
N ALA A 344 19.23 1.38 -16.52
CA ALA A 344 20.26 0.68 -15.78
C ALA A 344 19.65 -0.08 -14.62
N GLN A 345 20.06 -1.33 -14.45
CA GLN A 345 19.57 -2.21 -13.39
C GLN A 345 20.77 -2.74 -12.61
N PRO A 346 20.94 -2.36 -11.34
CA PRO A 346 22.06 -2.84 -10.54
C PRO A 346 22.02 -4.38 -10.49
N VAL A 347 23.07 -5.06 -10.98
CA VAL A 347 23.12 -6.55 -10.98
C VAL A 347 22.94 -7.13 -9.58
N ALA A 348 23.42 -6.43 -8.56
CA ALA A 348 23.21 -6.80 -7.16
C ALA A 348 21.73 -6.80 -6.72
N LEU A 349 20.80 -6.32 -7.53
CA LEU A 349 19.36 -6.38 -7.29
C LEU A 349 18.65 -7.45 -8.14
N ASP A 350 19.35 -8.28 -8.90
CA ASP A 350 18.72 -9.32 -9.74
C ASP A 350 17.97 -10.40 -8.92
N ALA A 351 18.21 -10.49 -7.60
CA ALA A 351 17.45 -11.35 -6.69
C ALA A 351 16.07 -10.77 -6.31
N PHE A 352 15.86 -9.47 -6.49
CA PHE A 352 14.60 -8.80 -6.19
C PHE A 352 13.64 -8.88 -7.38
N SER A 353 12.34 -8.87 -7.07
CA SER A 353 11.33 -8.82 -8.11
C SER A 353 11.28 -7.44 -8.76
N ARG A 354 11.10 -7.44 -10.08
CA ARG A 354 10.86 -6.22 -10.84
C ARG A 354 9.38 -5.89 -10.78
N LEU A 355 9.08 -4.60 -10.72
CA LEU A 355 7.73 -4.09 -10.68
C LEU A 355 7.53 -3.05 -11.78
N LEU A 356 6.46 -3.22 -12.54
CA LEU A 356 5.91 -2.16 -13.38
C LEU A 356 4.66 -1.62 -12.69
N HIS A 357 4.61 -0.32 -12.47
CA HIS A 357 3.45 0.41 -11.97
C HIS A 357 2.93 1.34 -13.06
N VAL A 358 1.62 1.33 -13.27
CA VAL A 358 0.96 2.27 -14.17
C VAL A 358 -0.21 2.86 -13.42
N GLN A 359 -0.36 4.18 -13.50
CA GLN A 359 -1.50 4.92 -12.97
C GLN A 359 -2.09 5.84 -14.03
N LEU A 360 -3.41 5.95 -14.03
CA LEU A 360 -4.20 6.92 -14.79
C LEU A 360 -4.97 7.77 -13.80
N VAL A 361 -4.98 9.07 -14.02
CA VAL A 361 -5.55 10.03 -13.07
C VAL A 361 -6.39 11.07 -13.80
N SER A 362 -7.55 11.37 -13.23
CA SER A 362 -8.35 12.54 -13.56
C SER A 362 -8.50 13.37 -12.29
N SER A 363 -7.89 14.55 -12.32
CA SER A 363 -7.94 15.49 -11.22
C SER A 363 -8.96 16.60 -11.44
N ARG A 364 -9.59 17.02 -10.35
CA ARG A 364 -10.41 18.24 -10.28
C ARG A 364 -10.06 19.05 -9.02
N ARG A 365 -10.40 20.33 -9.02
CA ARG A 365 -10.16 21.22 -7.87
C ARG A 365 -11.48 21.67 -7.27
N VAL A 366 -11.66 21.43 -5.96
CA VAL A 366 -12.87 21.81 -5.21
C VAL A 366 -12.45 22.51 -3.92
N LEU A 367 -12.99 23.70 -3.67
CA LEU A 367 -12.64 24.53 -2.50
C LEU A 367 -11.12 24.70 -2.28
N GLY A 368 -10.34 24.71 -3.37
CA GLY A 368 -8.89 24.81 -3.34
C GLY A 368 -8.14 23.48 -3.13
N ALA A 369 -8.80 22.40 -2.74
CA ALA A 369 -8.20 21.06 -2.67
C ALA A 369 -8.19 20.39 -4.06
N VAL A 370 -7.14 19.63 -4.36
CA VAL A 370 -7.07 18.77 -5.55
C VAL A 370 -7.63 17.40 -5.16
N LEU A 371 -8.60 16.93 -5.94
CA LEU A 371 -9.22 15.60 -5.80
C LEU A 371 -8.78 14.76 -6.99
N ALA A 372 -7.91 13.79 -6.76
CA ALA A 372 -7.34 12.92 -7.77
C ALA A 372 -8.04 11.56 -7.78
N SER A 373 -8.99 11.38 -8.70
CA SER A 373 -9.57 10.05 -8.94
C SER A 373 -8.71 9.31 -9.97
N GLY A 374 -8.63 7.99 -9.89
CA GLY A 374 -7.70 7.26 -10.74
C GLY A 374 -7.84 5.75 -10.71
N MET A 375 -7.11 5.09 -11.58
CA MET A 375 -6.92 3.65 -11.56
C MET A 375 -5.43 3.34 -11.71
N GLU A 376 -4.99 2.32 -11.00
CA GLU A 376 -3.59 1.96 -10.94
C GLU A 376 -3.41 0.45 -10.86
N THR A 377 -2.26 -0.01 -11.35
CA THR A 377 -1.87 -1.41 -11.34
C THR A 377 -0.38 -1.51 -11.06
N ALA A 378 -0.02 -2.54 -10.30
CA ALA A 378 1.33 -3.00 -10.09
C ALA A 378 1.42 -4.43 -10.63
N ILE A 379 2.42 -4.69 -11.48
CA ILE A 379 2.64 -5.98 -12.11
C ILE A 379 4.05 -6.43 -11.74
N ALA A 380 4.13 -7.53 -11.01
CA ALA A 380 5.39 -8.13 -10.63
C ALA A 380 5.88 -9.11 -11.71
N SER A 381 7.18 -9.09 -11.95
CA SER A 381 7.88 -10.06 -12.77
C SER A 381 9.14 -10.50 -12.04
N GLY A 382 9.46 -11.79 -12.09
CA GLY A 382 10.72 -12.31 -11.56
C GLY A 382 11.90 -11.79 -12.37
N MET A 383 12.22 -12.48 -13.47
CA MET A 383 13.35 -12.14 -14.35
C MET A 383 12.96 -11.57 -15.72
N SER A 384 11.67 -11.54 -16.05
CA SER A 384 11.22 -10.95 -17.32
C SER A 384 11.21 -9.42 -17.23
N THR A 385 11.47 -8.76 -18.36
CA THR A 385 11.21 -7.32 -18.53
C THR A 385 10.00 -7.06 -19.41
N GLU A 386 9.25 -8.11 -19.75
CA GLU A 386 7.98 -8.04 -20.47
C GLU A 386 6.81 -8.03 -19.47
N PHE A 387 5.98 -7.01 -19.59
CA PHE A 387 4.83 -6.77 -18.71
C PHE A 387 3.55 -6.68 -19.54
N LYS A 388 2.57 -7.49 -19.14
CA LYS A 388 1.20 -7.43 -19.67
C LYS A 388 0.36 -6.52 -18.79
N LEU A 389 -0.22 -5.46 -19.37
CA LEU A 389 -0.98 -4.50 -18.60
C LEU A 389 -2.38 -5.02 -18.30
N SER A 390 -2.83 -4.79 -17.07
CA SER A 390 -4.20 -5.05 -16.64
C SER A 390 -4.53 -4.20 -15.44
N PHE A 391 -5.75 -3.68 -15.36
CA PHE A 391 -6.26 -2.92 -14.22
C PHE A 391 -7.41 -3.68 -13.56
N PRO A 392 -7.09 -4.58 -12.61
CA PRO A 392 -8.01 -5.62 -12.18
C PRO A 392 -9.04 -5.16 -11.14
N ALA A 393 -8.86 -4.00 -10.51
CA ALA A 393 -9.82 -3.45 -9.55
C ALA A 393 -11.00 -2.79 -10.27
N ALA A 394 -12.22 -3.09 -9.80
CA ALA A 394 -13.46 -2.49 -10.31
C ALA A 394 -13.70 -1.10 -9.72
N ILE A 395 -13.97 -0.11 -10.57
CA ILE A 395 -14.20 1.28 -10.16
C ILE A 395 -15.53 1.40 -9.40
N PRO A 396 -15.57 2.03 -8.21
CA PRO A 396 -16.81 2.36 -7.50
C PRO A 396 -17.69 3.33 -8.30
N THR A 397 -18.98 3.03 -8.43
CA THR A 397 -19.99 3.83 -9.15
C THR A 397 -21.30 3.90 -8.36
N MET A 398 -22.28 4.67 -8.82
CA MET A 398 -23.61 4.79 -8.19
C MET A 398 -23.55 5.15 -6.71
N ILE A 399 -22.67 6.09 -6.38
CA ILE A 399 -22.30 6.41 -5.00
C ILE A 399 -23.40 7.24 -4.36
N SER A 400 -23.97 6.76 -3.26
CA SER A 400 -25.02 7.48 -2.52
C SER A 400 -24.81 7.46 -1.02
N LEU A 401 -25.15 8.56 -0.37
CA LEU A 401 -25.14 8.72 1.07
C LEU A 401 -26.58 8.85 1.59
N ALA A 402 -26.98 7.99 2.51
CA ALA A 402 -28.22 8.11 3.26
C ALA A 402 -27.93 8.73 4.63
N THR A 403 -28.81 9.61 5.07
CA THR A 403 -28.85 10.18 6.42
C THR A 403 -30.23 9.93 7.03
N PRO A 404 -30.41 10.09 8.35
CA PRO A 404 -31.73 9.89 8.96
C PRO A 404 -32.82 10.82 8.41
N THR A 405 -32.46 11.95 7.82
CA THR A 405 -33.39 12.91 7.21
C THR A 405 -33.48 12.81 5.70
N ASN A 406 -32.50 12.19 5.04
CA ASN A 406 -32.45 12.03 3.59
C ASN A 406 -32.06 10.60 3.22
N PRO A 407 -32.99 9.75 2.78
CA PRO A 407 -32.73 8.32 2.60
C PRO A 407 -31.80 8.01 1.41
N LYS A 408 -31.55 8.95 0.50
CA LYS A 408 -30.62 8.75 -0.62
C LYS A 408 -30.16 10.07 -1.24
N ILE A 409 -28.87 10.39 -1.10
CA ILE A 409 -28.23 11.55 -1.71
C ILE A 409 -27.15 11.05 -2.68
N ALA A 410 -27.30 11.31 -3.98
CA ALA A 410 -26.30 10.93 -4.97
C ALA A 410 -25.04 11.81 -4.84
N LEU A 411 -23.89 11.17 -4.65
CA LEU A 411 -22.59 11.86 -4.52
C LEU A 411 -21.71 11.78 -5.78
N ASP A 412 -22.19 11.12 -6.83
CA ASP A 412 -21.49 10.93 -8.11
C ASP A 412 -22.15 11.64 -9.32
N GLY A 413 -23.32 12.24 -9.12
CA GLY A 413 -24.07 12.92 -10.18
C GLY A 413 -23.60 14.35 -10.50
N ALA A 414 -24.16 14.95 -11.56
CA ALA A 414 -23.79 16.26 -12.12
C ALA A 414 -24.24 17.50 -11.32
N ALA A 415 -24.80 17.34 -10.11
CA ALA A 415 -25.25 18.46 -9.30
C ALA A 415 -24.05 19.29 -8.75
N PRO A 416 -24.25 20.49 -8.16
CA PRO A 416 -23.16 21.34 -7.69
C PRO A 416 -22.43 20.79 -6.45
N GLU A 417 -21.16 21.10 -6.29
CA GLU A 417 -20.38 20.80 -5.07
C GLU A 417 -21.06 21.32 -3.79
N GLN A 418 -20.65 20.80 -2.62
CA GLN A 418 -21.15 21.17 -1.29
C GLN A 418 -22.63 20.83 -1.06
N ILE A 419 -23.00 19.57 -1.34
CA ILE A 419 -24.35 19.06 -1.09
C ILE A 419 -24.67 19.13 0.41
N ASP A 420 -25.78 19.77 0.76
CA ASP A 420 -26.27 19.75 2.14
C ASP A 420 -26.88 18.38 2.45
N ILE A 421 -26.32 17.69 3.46
CA ILE A 421 -26.80 16.38 3.90
C ILE A 421 -27.74 16.48 5.11
N GLY A 422 -27.99 17.69 5.59
CA GLY A 422 -28.72 17.97 6.81
C GLY A 422 -27.89 17.70 8.07
N PRO A 423 -28.55 17.63 9.24
CA PRO A 423 -27.88 17.37 10.51
C PRO A 423 -27.23 15.98 10.52
N ALA A 424 -25.91 15.93 10.79
CA ALA A 424 -25.15 14.68 10.93
C ALA A 424 -25.41 14.02 12.30
N ARG A 425 -26.66 13.64 12.58
CA ARG A 425 -27.02 12.90 13.80
C ARG A 425 -27.18 11.43 13.46
N GLY A 426 -26.77 10.54 14.36
CA GLY A 426 -26.92 9.09 14.19
C GLY A 426 -26.02 8.50 13.12
N THR A 427 -26.44 7.40 12.52
CA THR A 427 -25.70 6.69 11.47
C THR A 427 -26.00 7.27 10.10
N LEU A 428 -24.95 7.49 9.32
CA LEU A 428 -25.02 7.74 7.89
C LEU A 428 -24.59 6.47 7.16
N VAL A 429 -25.15 6.21 5.99
CA VAL A 429 -24.85 5.01 5.21
C VAL A 429 -24.34 5.42 3.85
N LEU A 430 -23.13 5.01 3.50
CA LEU A 430 -22.59 5.17 2.15
C LEU A 430 -22.70 3.84 1.42
N ASP A 431 -23.44 3.86 0.31
CA ASP A 431 -23.58 2.74 -0.62
C ASP A 431 -22.92 3.09 -1.96
N PHE A 432 -22.36 2.09 -2.61
CA PHE A 432 -21.83 2.19 -3.96
C PHE A 432 -21.92 0.83 -4.67
N VAL A 433 -21.63 0.81 -5.97
CA VAL A 433 -21.69 -0.38 -6.82
C VAL A 433 -20.38 -0.51 -7.59
N PRO A 434 -19.69 -1.66 -7.56
CA PRO A 434 -18.52 -1.88 -8.39
C PRO A 434 -18.95 -1.89 -9.86
N GLU A 435 -18.14 -1.30 -10.75
CA GLU A 435 -18.46 -1.31 -12.18
C GLU A 435 -18.68 -2.74 -12.70
N MET A 436 -19.60 -2.89 -13.66
CA MET A 436 -19.95 -4.20 -14.21
C MET A 436 -18.85 -4.74 -15.14
N GLY A 437 -18.72 -6.06 -15.19
CA GLY A 437 -17.81 -6.76 -16.12
C GLY A 437 -16.37 -6.87 -15.66
N GLN A 438 -16.04 -6.38 -14.45
CA GLN A 438 -14.74 -6.57 -13.82
C GLN A 438 -14.82 -7.61 -12.69
N ALA A 439 -13.65 -8.10 -12.26
CA ALA A 439 -13.57 -8.95 -11.09
C ALA A 439 -14.04 -8.15 -9.85
N SER A 440 -14.80 -8.78 -8.95
CA SER A 440 -15.14 -8.15 -7.67
C SER A 440 -13.84 -7.74 -6.96
N PRO A 441 -13.75 -6.49 -6.45
CA PRO A 441 -12.73 -6.09 -5.51
C PRO A 441 -12.70 -7.04 -4.32
N ASP A 442 -11.52 -7.22 -3.74
CA ASP A 442 -11.35 -8.06 -2.55
C ASP A 442 -11.77 -7.31 -1.28
N TYR A 443 -11.58 -5.98 -1.28
CA TYR A 443 -12.08 -5.05 -0.26
C TYR A 443 -12.06 -3.60 -0.78
N TYR A 444 -12.52 -2.68 0.07
CA TYR A 444 -12.50 -1.24 -0.14
C TYR A 444 -11.94 -0.53 1.08
N ASP A 445 -11.19 0.54 0.85
CA ASP A 445 -10.99 1.59 1.84
C ASP A 445 -11.85 2.80 1.46
N VAL A 446 -12.54 3.37 2.45
CA VAL A 446 -13.29 4.61 2.33
C VAL A 446 -12.67 5.63 3.28
N THR A 447 -12.08 6.69 2.74
CA THR A 447 -11.46 7.74 3.53
C THR A 447 -12.36 8.96 3.62
N LEU A 448 -12.72 9.34 4.84
CA LEU A 448 -13.41 10.59 5.11
C LEU A 448 -12.40 11.72 5.25
N HIS A 449 -12.43 12.66 4.32
CA HIS A 449 -11.60 13.87 4.34
C HIS A 449 -12.43 15.09 4.69
N GLN A 450 -11.92 15.94 5.58
CA GLN A 450 -12.42 17.30 5.76
C GLN A 450 -11.61 18.26 4.88
N LEU A 451 -12.28 19.20 4.21
CA LEU A 451 -11.61 20.23 3.43
C LEU A 451 -11.31 21.44 4.32
N GLU A 452 -10.02 21.68 4.56
CA GLU A 452 -9.53 22.79 5.39
C GLU A 452 -8.47 23.60 4.63
N ALA A 453 -8.72 24.90 4.43
CA ALA A 453 -7.80 25.83 3.77
C ALA A 453 -7.25 25.30 2.41
N GLY A 454 -8.10 24.65 1.62
CA GLY A 454 -7.72 24.08 0.33
C GLY A 454 -6.87 22.81 0.41
N LYS A 455 -6.90 22.10 1.54
CA LYS A 455 -6.23 20.81 1.74
C LYS A 455 -7.22 19.75 2.22
N LEU A 456 -6.91 18.49 1.93
CA LEU A 456 -7.59 17.34 2.51
C LEU A 456 -6.97 17.03 3.88
N VAL A 457 -7.81 16.96 4.90
CA VAL A 457 -7.43 16.51 6.24
C VAL A 457 -8.17 15.20 6.49
N THR A 458 -7.45 14.09 6.50
CA THR A 458 -8.02 12.78 6.80
C THR A 458 -8.58 12.78 8.21
N ARG A 459 -9.86 12.38 8.34
CA ARG A 459 -10.54 12.24 9.62
C ARG A 459 -10.67 10.78 10.04
N ARG A 460 -10.89 9.88 9.08
CA ARG A 460 -11.10 8.46 9.34
C ARG A 460 -10.92 7.65 8.06
N ILE A 461 -10.44 6.43 8.20
CA ILE A 461 -10.37 5.44 7.12
C ILE A 461 -11.26 4.26 7.53
N TYR A 462 -12.12 3.80 6.64
CA TYR A 462 -12.97 2.64 6.84
C TYR A 462 -12.58 1.53 5.86
N THR A 463 -12.31 0.33 6.35
CA THR A 463 -12.03 -0.85 5.53
C THR A 463 -13.24 -1.79 5.55
N VAL A 464 -13.78 -2.10 4.38
CA VAL A 464 -14.99 -2.93 4.21
C VAL A 464 -14.82 -3.95 3.08
N THR A 465 -15.42 -5.13 3.20
CA THR A 465 -15.38 -6.17 2.14
C THR A 465 -16.63 -6.16 1.25
N ALA A 466 -17.62 -5.37 1.61
CA ALA A 466 -18.83 -5.11 0.83
C ALA A 466 -18.86 -3.64 0.39
N PRO A 467 -19.58 -3.28 -0.69
CA PRO A 467 -19.61 -1.92 -1.21
C PRO A 467 -20.58 -1.02 -0.41
N HIS A 468 -20.41 -1.01 0.90
CA HIS A 468 -21.28 -0.41 1.90
C HIS A 468 -20.48 -0.07 3.15
N VAL A 469 -20.69 1.11 3.72
CA VAL A 469 -20.06 1.51 4.99
C VAL A 469 -21.01 2.38 5.81
N GLU A 470 -21.06 2.13 7.12
CA GLU A 470 -21.76 2.99 8.08
C GLU A 470 -20.80 4.02 8.68
N LEU A 471 -21.19 5.29 8.71
CA LEU A 471 -20.43 6.37 9.30
C LEU A 471 -21.15 6.93 10.52
N GLU A 472 -20.42 7.19 11.60
CA GLU A 472 -20.98 7.89 12.75
C GLU A 472 -21.09 9.38 12.47
N GLY A 473 -22.31 9.94 12.52
CA GLY A 473 -22.53 11.38 12.29
C GLY A 473 -21.74 12.28 13.26
N ALA A 474 -21.38 11.76 14.44
CA ALA A 474 -20.51 12.45 15.39
C ALA A 474 -19.10 12.76 14.86
N THR A 475 -18.64 12.10 13.80
CA THR A 475 -17.36 12.42 13.13
C THR A 475 -17.45 13.67 12.24
N LEU A 476 -18.65 14.18 11.98
CA LEU A 476 -18.90 15.34 11.12
C LEU A 476 -19.17 16.58 11.96
N ALA A 477 -18.27 17.55 11.90
CA ALA A 477 -18.44 18.85 12.52
C ALA A 477 -19.52 19.66 11.76
N PRO A 478 -20.48 20.28 12.47
CA PRO A 478 -21.47 21.15 11.84
C PRO A 478 -20.81 22.28 11.03
N GLY A 479 -21.33 22.49 9.82
CA GLY A 479 -20.87 23.53 8.90
C GLY A 479 -19.59 23.21 8.14
N ALA A 480 -18.89 22.11 8.43
CA ALA A 480 -17.66 21.72 7.73
C ALA A 480 -17.95 21.03 6.38
N ASN A 481 -17.01 21.14 5.44
CA ASN A 481 -17.07 20.51 4.13
C ASN A 481 -16.27 19.21 4.15
N TYR A 482 -16.86 18.15 3.61
CA TYR A 482 -16.28 16.82 3.55
C TYR A 482 -16.28 16.28 2.13
N VAL A 483 -15.41 15.32 1.88
CA VAL A 483 -15.42 14.47 0.70
C VAL A 483 -15.05 13.05 1.12
N LEU A 484 -15.60 12.06 0.41
CA LEU A 484 -15.23 10.67 0.57
C LEU A 484 -14.34 10.25 -0.59
N GLU A 485 -13.23 9.60 -0.27
CA GLU A 485 -12.40 8.88 -1.23
C GLU A 485 -12.72 7.40 -1.10
N ILE A 486 -13.20 6.75 -2.16
CA ILE A 486 -13.48 5.32 -2.18
C ILE A 486 -12.42 4.63 -3.02
N ARG A 487 -11.64 3.77 -2.39
CA ARG A 487 -10.58 3.00 -3.02
C ARG A 487 -10.95 1.52 -3.00
N SER A 488 -11.11 0.94 -4.18
CA SER A 488 -11.29 -0.51 -4.34
C SER A 488 -9.93 -1.17 -4.56
N PHE A 489 -9.77 -2.40 -4.05
CA PHE A 489 -8.53 -3.16 -4.22
C PHE A 489 -8.78 -4.52 -4.85
N LYS A 490 -7.85 -4.93 -5.71
CA LYS A 490 -7.76 -6.31 -6.20
C LYS A 490 -6.33 -6.79 -6.07
N GLY A 491 -6.16 -7.96 -5.49
CA GLY A 491 -4.86 -8.54 -5.18
C GLY A 491 -4.73 -9.04 -3.73
N HIS A 492 -5.81 -9.04 -2.95
CA HIS A 492 -5.88 -9.56 -1.58
C HIS A 492 -6.93 -10.67 -1.46
N PRO A 493 -6.67 -11.87 -2.02
CA PRO A 493 -7.70 -12.92 -2.11
C PRO A 493 -8.24 -13.40 -0.76
N GLY A 494 -7.54 -13.16 0.35
CA GLY A 494 -7.97 -13.53 1.70
C GLY A 494 -8.81 -12.48 2.45
N ALA A 495 -8.97 -11.27 1.90
CA ALA A 495 -9.60 -10.16 2.64
C ALA A 495 -11.06 -10.45 3.05
N VAL A 496 -11.83 -11.13 2.18
CA VAL A 496 -13.22 -11.53 2.48
C VAL A 496 -13.30 -12.49 3.66
N SER A 497 -12.33 -13.40 3.80
CA SER A 497 -12.20 -14.29 4.97
C SER A 497 -11.55 -13.63 6.19
N GLY A 498 -11.20 -12.35 6.10
CA GLY A 498 -10.56 -11.59 7.17
C GLY A 498 -9.04 -11.74 7.26
N ASP A 499 -8.36 -12.32 6.27
CA ASP A 499 -6.90 -12.40 6.20
C ASP A 499 -6.34 -11.45 5.13
N PHE A 500 -5.76 -10.34 5.57
CA PHE A 500 -5.21 -9.31 4.69
C PHE A 500 -3.75 -9.55 4.29
N ARG A 501 -3.10 -10.64 4.75
CA ARG A 501 -1.70 -10.93 4.40
C ARG A 501 -1.48 -11.37 2.96
N PRO A 502 -2.30 -12.27 2.36
CA PRO A 502 -1.99 -12.81 1.06
C PRO A 502 -2.09 -11.74 -0.01
N VAL A 503 -1.02 -11.59 -0.80
CA VAL A 503 -0.95 -10.66 -1.92
C VAL A 503 -0.77 -11.43 -3.22
N SER A 504 -1.48 -11.01 -4.26
CA SER A 504 -1.39 -11.54 -5.62
C SER A 504 -1.22 -10.44 -6.65
N PHE A 505 -0.49 -10.76 -7.74
CA PHE A 505 -0.26 -9.87 -8.87
C PHE A 505 -0.96 -10.42 -10.13
N PRO A 506 -1.45 -9.56 -11.04
CA PRO A 506 -1.44 -8.09 -10.98
C PRO A 506 -2.27 -7.56 -9.82
N TYR A 507 -1.72 -6.56 -9.12
CA TYR A 507 -2.37 -5.90 -8.00
C TYR A 507 -2.92 -4.57 -8.49
N GLY A 508 -4.19 -4.28 -8.26
CA GLY A 508 -4.84 -3.08 -8.76
C GLY A 508 -5.57 -2.31 -7.68
N SER A 509 -5.71 -1.01 -7.91
CA SER A 509 -6.60 -0.14 -7.15
C SER A 509 -7.34 0.80 -8.08
N ALA A 510 -8.59 1.14 -7.72
CA ALA A 510 -9.34 2.21 -8.36
C ALA A 510 -9.92 3.14 -7.30
N ILE A 511 -9.67 4.45 -7.46
CA ILE A 511 -9.93 5.53 -6.51
C ILE A 511 -10.95 6.48 -7.12
N VAL A 512 -12.02 6.77 -6.38
CA VAL A 512 -13.05 7.74 -6.76
C VAL A 512 -13.27 8.71 -5.61
N PHE A 513 -13.07 10.00 -5.87
CA PHE A 513 -13.50 11.06 -4.96
C PHE A 513 -14.95 11.43 -5.26
N THR A 514 -15.80 11.35 -4.24
CA THR A 514 -17.18 11.82 -4.33
C THR A 514 -17.25 13.34 -4.54
N ARG A 515 -18.43 13.86 -4.82
CA ARG A 515 -18.72 15.29 -4.60
C ARG A 515 -18.59 15.64 -3.13
N THR A 516 -18.26 16.90 -2.91
CA THR A 516 -18.20 17.46 -1.56
C THR A 516 -19.60 17.63 -0.98
N PHE A 517 -19.70 17.43 0.32
CA PHE A 517 -20.94 17.60 1.08
C PHE A 517 -20.70 18.35 2.38
N ARG A 518 -21.76 18.88 2.97
CA ARG A 518 -21.73 19.69 4.19
C ARG A 518 -22.75 19.18 5.19
N ALA A 519 -22.31 18.95 6.43
CA ALA A 519 -23.22 18.67 7.55
C ALA A 519 -23.78 20.00 8.08
N SER A 520 -25.10 20.13 8.22
CA SER A 520 -25.77 21.38 8.64
C SER A 520 -25.97 21.49 10.14
#